data_AF-A0A2V1N271-F1
#
_entry.id   AF-A0A2V1N271-F1
#
_cell.length_a   1.000
_cell.length_b   1.000
_cell.length_c   1.000
_cell.angle_alpha   90.00
_cell.angle_beta   90.00
_cell.angle_gamma   90.00
#
_symmetry.space_group_name_H-M   'P 1'
#
loop_
_entity.id
_entity.type
_entity.pdbx_description
1 polymer ?
#
loop_
_entity_poly.entity_id
_entity_poly.type
_entity_poly.pdbx_seq_one_letter_code
_entity_poly.pdbx_strand_id
1 'polypeptide(L)' 'MDLSRLTTRKLKGLEWMVFSVRCDSETVSAYIQWQVFIHSDGLDAYLIEAVHEAHNIDYIKALSDELKKRQH' A
#
# COMPACT_ATOMS: atom_id res chain seq x y z
N MET A 1 4.72 -6.21 -10.55
CA MET A 1 4.37 -7.06 -9.40
C MET A 1 3.08 -7.85 -9.66
N ASP A 2 2.97 -9.11 -9.20
CA ASP A 2 1.73 -9.91 -9.25
C ASP A 2 0.92 -9.75 -7.95
N LEU A 3 -0.04 -8.82 -7.95
CA LEU A 3 -0.90 -8.49 -6.81
C LEU A 3 -1.80 -9.64 -6.36
N SER A 4 -2.11 -10.60 -7.24
CA SER A 4 -3.03 -11.71 -6.95
C SER A 4 -2.50 -12.63 -5.84
N ARG A 5 -1.18 -12.69 -5.67
CA ARG A 5 -0.51 -13.54 -4.67
C ARG A 5 -0.48 -12.93 -3.27
N LEU A 6 -0.77 -11.64 -3.14
CA LEU A 6 -0.76 -10.97 -1.85
C LEU A 6 -1.97 -11.35 -1.03
N THR A 7 -1.85 -11.32 0.30
CA THR A 7 -3.01 -11.43 1.18
C THR A 7 -3.80 -10.12 1.18
N THR A 8 -5.09 -10.17 1.52
CA THR A 8 -5.91 -8.95 1.64
C THR A 8 -5.32 -7.94 2.63
N ARG A 9 -4.68 -8.42 3.70
CA ARG A 9 -3.96 -7.59 4.66
C ARG A 9 -2.81 -6.84 4.00
N LYS A 10 -1.98 -7.53 3.22
CA LYS A 10 -0.86 -6.92 2.49
C LYS A 10 -1.34 -5.90 1.47
N LEU A 11 -2.40 -6.20 0.71
CA LEU A 11 -2.97 -5.26 -0.25
C LEU A 11 -3.45 -3.96 0.41
N LYS A 12 -4.12 -4.05 1.56
CA LYS A 12 -4.51 -2.86 2.34
C LYS A 12 -3.29 -2.10 2.87
N GLY A 13 -2.26 -2.82 3.30
CA GLY A 13 -0.97 -2.22 3.66
C GLY A 13 -0.37 -1.39 2.51
N LEU A 14 -0.35 -1.95 1.29
CA LEU A 14 0.14 -1.23 0.10
C LEU A 14 -0.69 0.03 -0.20
N GLU A 15 -2.02 -0.05 -0.12
CA GLU A 15 -2.91 1.10 -0.34
C GLU A 15 -2.61 2.22 0.67
N TRP A 16 -2.36 1.86 1.92
CA TRP A 16 -2.04 2.82 2.97
C TRP A 16 -0.63 3.42 2.81
N MET A 17 0.35 2.63 2.33
CA MET A 17 1.67 3.17 1.96
C MET A 17 1.55 4.19 0.83
N VAL A 18 0.78 3.89 -0.22
CA VAL A 18 0.49 4.85 -1.31
C VAL A 18 -0.16 6.12 -0.78
N PHE A 19 -1.15 5.99 0.12
CA PHE A 19 -1.80 7.13 0.74
C PHE A 19 -0.81 7.96 1.57
N SER A 20 0.12 7.33 2.30
CA SER A 20 1.10 8.03 3.11
C SER A 20 2.00 8.97 2.30
N VAL A 21 2.40 8.57 1.08
CA VAL A 21 3.25 9.39 0.20
C VAL A 21 2.49 10.60 -0.33
N ARG A 22 1.18 10.46 -0.50
CA ARG A 22 0.29 11.52 -1.00
C ARG A 22 -0.27 12.40 0.12
N CYS A 23 0.14 12.17 1.36
CA CYS A 23 -0.30 12.96 2.50
C CYS A 23 0.60 14.19 2.67
N ASP A 24 0.02 15.39 2.65
CA ASP A 24 0.77 16.65 2.79
C ASP A 24 1.39 16.84 4.18
N SER A 25 0.94 16.09 5.20
CA SER A 25 1.49 16.14 6.55
C SER A 25 2.50 15.02 6.77
N GLU A 26 3.76 15.40 6.99
CA GLU A 26 4.84 14.47 7.31
C GLU A 26 4.55 13.62 8.55
N THR A 27 3.94 14.22 9.59
CA THR A 27 3.56 13.50 10.82
C THR A 27 2.51 12.43 10.56
N VAL A 28 1.50 12.74 9.76
CA VAL A 28 0.45 11.77 9.40
C VAL A 28 1.02 10.69 8.50
N SER A 29 1.87 11.06 7.52
CA SER A 29 2.58 10.11 6.67
C SER A 29 3.38 9.10 7.48
N ALA A 30 4.24 9.58 8.40
CA ALA A 30 5.05 8.73 9.27
C ALA A 30 4.20 7.83 10.17
N TYR A 31 3.09 8.34 10.72
CA TYR A 31 2.16 7.54 11.52
C TYR A 31 1.55 6.39 10.72
N ILE A 32 1.08 6.66 9.49
CA ILE A 32 0.49 5.64 8.62
C ILE A 32 1.52 4.57 8.25
N GLN A 33 2.73 4.98 7.88
CA GLN A 33 3.82 4.04 7.56
C GLN A 33 4.15 3.14 8.75
N TRP A 34 4.22 3.70 9.96
CA TRP A 34 4.45 2.94 11.18
C TRP A 34 3.31 1.95 11.49
N GLN A 35 2.05 2.38 11.34
CA GLN A 35 0.89 1.50 11.48
C GLN A 35 0.94 0.34 10.50
N VAL A 36 1.22 0.61 9.22
CA VAL A 36 1.32 -0.44 8.20
C VAL A 36 2.44 -1.43 8.52
N PHE A 37 3.60 -0.93 8.94
CA PHE A 37 4.75 -1.77 9.30
C PHE A 37 4.43 -2.76 10.42
N ILE A 38 3.74 -2.30 11.48
CA ILE A 38 3.34 -3.14 12.61
C ILE A 38 2.31 -4.21 12.19
N HIS A 39 1.37 -3.84 11.34
CA HIS A 39 0.23 -4.71 11.02
C HIS A 39 0.47 -5.63 9.82
N SER A 40 1.48 -5.35 8.98
CA SER A 40 1.74 -6.08 7.73
C SER A 40 2.95 -7.01 7.78
N ASP A 41 3.46 -7.30 8.98
CA ASP A 41 4.64 -8.13 9.24
C ASP A 41 5.95 -7.59 8.62
N GLY A 42 6.21 -6.27 8.76
CA GLY A 42 7.54 -5.68 8.57
C GLY A 42 7.82 -4.99 7.23
N LEU A 43 9.11 -4.76 6.93
CA LEU A 43 9.64 -4.09 5.73
C LEU A 43 9.62 -5.06 4.54
N ASP A 44 8.43 -5.39 4.07
CA ASP A 44 8.25 -6.20 2.87
C ASP A 44 8.67 -5.40 1.63
N ALA A 45 9.34 -6.04 0.67
CA ALA A 45 9.73 -5.45 -0.61
C ALA A 45 8.53 -4.80 -1.32
N TYR A 46 7.34 -5.38 -1.18
CA TYR A 46 6.12 -4.82 -1.74
C TYR A 46 5.74 -3.47 -1.11
N LEU A 47 5.91 -3.30 0.20
CA LEU A 47 5.60 -2.04 0.89
C LEU A 47 6.58 -0.94 0.49
N ILE A 48 7.84 -1.30 0.25
CA ILE A 48 8.85 -0.39 -0.28
C ILE A 48 8.51 -0.01 -1.72
N GLU A 49 8.15 -0.97 -2.57
CA GLU A 49 7.70 -0.73 -3.95
C GLU A 49 6.49 0.21 -3.97
N ALA A 50 5.52 0.04 -3.06
CA ALA A 50 4.35 0.91 -2.96
C ALA A 50 4.68 2.39 -2.68
N VAL A 51 5.74 2.66 -1.92
CA VAL A 51 6.22 4.04 -1.68
C VAL A 51 6.80 4.63 -2.96
N HIS A 52 7.61 3.85 -3.69
CA HIS A 52 8.22 4.28 -4.94
C HIS A 52 7.18 4.49 -6.06
N GLU A 53 6.22 3.58 -6.18
CA GLU A 53 5.18 3.57 -7.21
C GLU A 53 3.95 4.41 -6.83
N ALA A 54 3.96 5.13 -5.70
CA ALA A 54 2.82 5.92 -5.23
C ALA A 54 2.40 7.07 -6.19
N HIS A 55 3.27 7.41 -7.15
CA HIS A 55 3.01 8.41 -8.18
C HIS A 55 2.55 7.79 -9.51
N ASN A 56 2.61 6.45 -9.64
CA ASN A 56 2.25 5.71 -10.84
C ASN A 56 0.75 5.37 -10.84
N ILE A 57 -0.02 6.03 -11.72
CA ILE A 57 -1.48 5.87 -11.80
C ILE A 57 -1.88 4.43 -12.16
N ASP A 58 -1.12 3.76 -13.02
CA ASP A 58 -1.43 2.38 -13.43
C ASP A 58 -1.25 1.40 -12.28
N TYR A 59 -0.22 1.60 -11.46
CA TYR A 59 -0.01 0.84 -10.23
C TYR A 59 -1.17 1.02 -9.25
N ILE A 60 -1.58 2.26 -9.00
CA ILE A 60 -2.71 2.59 -8.11
C ILE A 60 -4.00 1.94 -8.62
N LYS A 61 -4.24 1.99 -9.93
CA LYS A 61 -5.43 1.39 -10.54
C LYS A 61 -5.44 -0.12 -10.38
N ALA A 62 -4.31 -0.79 -10.68
CA ALA A 62 -4.18 -2.23 -10.52
C ALA A 62 -4.41 -2.68 -9.07
N LEU A 63 -3.87 -1.92 -8.10
CA LEU A 63 -4.10 -2.17 -6.67
C LEU A 63 -5.57 -2.02 -6.28
N SER A 64 -6.23 -0.95 -6.73
CA SER A 64 -7.65 -0.71 -6.47
C SER A 64 -8.54 -1.80 -7.07
N ASP A 65 -8.24 -2.22 -8.30
CA ASP A 65 -9.00 -3.27 -8.98
C ASP A 65 -8.86 -4.61 -8.26
N GLU A 66 -7.66 -4.96 -7.79
CA GLU A 66 -7.43 -6.18 -7.01
C GLU A 66 -8.12 -6.15 -5.64
N LEU A 67 -8.14 -5.01 -4.95
CA LEU A 67 -8.87 -4.84 -3.69
C LEU A 67 -10.39 -4.99 -3.88
N LYS A 68 -10.94 -4.40 -4.95
CA LYS A 68 -12.38 -4.51 -5.27
C LYS A 68 -12.79 -5.95 -5.56
N LYS A 69 -11.98 -6.71 -6.31
CA LYS A 69 -12.26 -8.13 -6.59
C LYS A 69 -12.43 -8.98 -5.33
N ARG A 70 -11.77 -8.60 -4.22
CA ARG A 70 -11.79 -9.35 -2.96
C ARG A 70 -12.87 -8.90 -1.98
N GLN A 71 -13.58 -7.81 -2.28
CA GLN A 71 -14.72 -7.33 -1.50
C GLN A 71 -16.06 -7.93 -1.97
N HIS A 72 -16.07 -8.65 -3.10
CA HIS A 72 -17.20 -9.40 -3.64
C HIS A 72 -17.02 -10.90 -3.41
#